data_AF-A0A368U6Q3-F1
#
_entry.id   AF-A0A368U6Q3-F1
#
_cell.length_a   1.000
_cell.length_b   1.000
_cell.length_c   1.000
_cell.angle_alpha   90.00
_cell.angle_beta   90.00
_cell.angle_gamma   90.00
#
_symmetry.space_group_name_H-M   'P 1'
#
loop_
_entity.id
_entity.type
_entity.pdbx_description
1 polymer ?
#
loop_
_entity_poly.entity_id
_entity_poly.type
_entity_poly.pdbx_seq_one_letter_code
_entity_poly.pdbx_strand_id
1 'polypeptide(L)'
;MPLQLPVAGLAASQSRLISVAWAGTATLIGGYLFLLDSADQLWANYVEADYQSEGGLIRVLMNAVPAGLYLVLHRYLQLNEDERRLWWWLSVLAIACIPLVIMSSTATDRVALYLIPLQIFVFARLPLISSDARWSTVIVLSVVAYYAAVLLVWLEFAAHSEAWLPYQLVWLA
;
A
#
# COMPACT_ATOMS: atom_id res chain seq x y z
N MET A 1 -11.06 -30.88 23.76
CA MET A 1 -10.84 -30.31 25.11
C MET A 1 -9.35 -30.35 25.53
N PRO A 2 -8.45 -29.58 24.86
CA PRO A 2 -7.22 -29.13 25.52
C PRO A 2 -7.00 -27.59 25.46
N LEU A 3 -7.90 -26.85 24.79
CA LEU A 3 -7.74 -25.41 24.55
C LEU A 3 -8.12 -24.51 25.74
N GLN A 4 -8.66 -25.06 26.82
CA GLN A 4 -9.14 -24.27 27.96
C GLN A 4 -8.11 -24.09 29.09
N LEU A 5 -7.03 -24.87 29.10
CA LEU A 5 -5.96 -24.79 30.10
C LEU A 5 -5.15 -23.47 30.09
N PRO A 6 -4.89 -22.81 28.94
CA PRO A 6 -4.12 -21.56 28.93
C PRO A 6 -4.88 -20.36 29.52
N VAL A 7 -6.20 -20.36 29.41
CA VAL A 7 -7.05 -19.24 29.87
C VAL A 7 -7.18 -19.23 31.39
N ALA A 8 -7.20 -20.41 32.02
CA ALA A 8 -7.24 -20.55 33.48
C ALA A 8 -5.95 -20.03 34.16
N GLY A 9 -4.79 -20.13 33.50
CA GLY A 9 -3.52 -19.59 34.01
C GLY A 9 -3.45 -18.06 34.01
N LEU A 10 -4.11 -17.41 33.04
CA LEU A 10 -4.15 -15.94 32.93
C LEU A 10 -5.07 -15.28 33.97
N ALA A 11 -6.08 -16.00 34.47
CA ALA A 11 -7.01 -15.50 35.47
C ALA A 11 -6.46 -15.55 36.91
N ALA A 12 -5.36 -16.29 37.16
CA ALA A 12 -4.86 -16.55 38.51
C ALA A 12 -3.65 -15.70 38.95
N SER A 13 -2.99 -14.95 38.05
CA SER A 13 -1.75 -14.24 38.42
C SER A 13 -1.97 -12.75 38.71
N GLN A 14 -1.85 -12.37 39.98
CA GLN A 14 -1.97 -10.99 40.48
C GLN A 14 -0.83 -10.02 40.03
N SER A 15 0.06 -10.40 39.11
CA SER A 15 1.13 -9.50 38.65
C SER A 15 1.19 -9.35 37.13
N ARG A 16 1.16 -8.10 36.68
CA ARG A 16 1.21 -7.66 35.28
C ARG A 16 2.41 -8.24 34.51
N LEU A 17 3.50 -8.57 35.21
CA LEU A 17 4.71 -9.13 34.64
C LEU A 17 4.56 -10.60 34.18
N ILE A 18 3.79 -11.40 34.92
CA ILE A 18 3.58 -12.81 34.57
C ILE A 18 2.66 -12.93 33.36
N SER A 19 1.63 -12.08 33.25
CA SER A 19 0.78 -12.02 32.06
C SER A 19 1.56 -11.56 30.81
N VAL A 20 2.51 -10.62 30.96
CA VAL A 20 3.39 -10.18 29.86
C VAL A 20 4.38 -11.27 29.48
N ALA A 21 4.92 -12.01 30.45
CA ALA A 21 5.80 -13.15 30.19
C ALA A 21 5.06 -14.25 29.41
N TRP A 22 3.86 -14.64 29.85
CA TRP A 22 3.05 -15.64 29.14
C TRP A 22 2.61 -15.18 27.75
N ALA A 23 2.23 -13.91 27.59
CA ALA A 23 1.90 -13.34 26.29
C ALA A 23 3.13 -13.36 25.36
N GLY A 24 4.31 -12.94 25.86
CA GLY A 24 5.55 -12.95 25.11
C GLY A 24 5.97 -14.36 24.68
N THR A 25 5.86 -15.35 25.56
CA THR A 25 6.17 -16.75 25.22
C THR A 25 5.18 -17.32 24.21
N ALA A 26 3.88 -17.02 24.33
CA ALA A 26 2.87 -17.43 23.35
C ALA A 26 3.12 -16.80 21.97
N THR A 27 3.53 -15.54 21.91
CA THR A 27 3.91 -14.85 20.67
C THR A 27 5.19 -15.42 20.06
N LEU A 28 6.19 -15.76 20.87
CA LEU A 28 7.44 -16.37 20.39
C LEU A 28 7.22 -17.79 19.87
N ILE A 29 6.44 -18.60 20.56
CA ILE A 29 6.13 -19.99 20.15
C ILE A 29 5.24 -19.98 18.90
N GLY A 30 4.19 -19.15 18.90
CA GLY A 30 3.32 -18.98 17.73
C GLY A 30 4.10 -18.44 16.53
N GLY A 31 4.97 -17.46 16.75
CA GLY A 31 5.87 -16.93 15.74
C GLY A 31 6.81 -18.01 15.19
N TYR A 32 7.53 -18.74 16.05
CA TYR A 32 8.49 -19.76 15.62
C TYR A 32 7.85 -20.91 14.84
N LEU A 33 6.69 -21.42 15.30
CA LEU A 33 6.01 -22.55 14.67
C LEU A 33 5.33 -22.18 13.34
N PHE A 34 4.79 -20.97 13.20
CA PHE A 34 4.16 -20.53 11.94
C PHE A 34 5.14 -19.91 10.95
N LEU A 35 6.18 -19.19 11.42
CA LEU A 35 7.08 -18.46 10.53
C LEU A 35 8.02 -19.39 9.76
N LEU A 36 8.53 -20.46 10.37
CA LEU A 36 9.51 -21.32 9.71
C LEU A 36 8.89 -22.20 8.63
N ASP A 37 7.73 -22.80 8.90
CA ASP A 37 7.02 -23.64 7.92
C ASP A 37 6.44 -22.82 6.76
N SER A 38 6.06 -21.57 7.04
CA SER A 38 5.61 -20.62 6.01
C SER A 38 6.76 -19.95 5.26
N ALA A 39 7.95 -19.83 5.86
CA ALA A 39 9.10 -19.17 5.24
C ALA A 39 9.66 -19.99 4.07
N ASP A 40 9.71 -21.32 4.19
CA ASP A 40 10.18 -22.19 3.10
C ASP A 40 9.18 -22.24 1.94
N GLN A 41 7.87 -22.26 2.22
CA GLN A 41 6.83 -22.13 1.18
C GLN A 41 6.79 -20.73 0.57
N LEU A 42 7.03 -19.67 1.35
CA LEU A 42 7.18 -18.31 0.83
C LEU A 42 8.42 -18.22 -0.05
N TRP A 43 9.56 -18.80 0.35
CA TRP A 43 10.79 -18.78 -0.43
C TRP A 43 10.63 -19.54 -1.75
N ALA A 44 10.10 -20.76 -1.73
CA ALA A 44 9.84 -21.54 -2.94
C ALA A 44 8.81 -20.85 -3.88
N ASN A 45 7.74 -20.28 -3.35
CA ASN A 45 6.71 -19.64 -4.18
C ASN A 45 7.06 -18.19 -4.61
N TYR A 46 7.92 -17.48 -3.88
CA TYR A 46 8.24 -16.07 -4.17
C TYR A 46 9.60 -15.86 -4.82
N VAL A 47 10.58 -16.73 -4.56
CA VAL A 47 11.94 -16.64 -5.12
C VAL A 47 12.12 -17.61 -6.29
N GLU A 48 11.51 -18.80 -6.22
CA GLU A 48 11.71 -19.84 -7.24
C GLU A 48 10.61 -19.90 -8.31
N ALA A 49 9.39 -19.45 -7.98
CA ALA A 49 8.25 -19.44 -8.92
C ALA A 49 8.01 -18.09 -9.63
N ASP A 50 8.86 -17.07 -9.42
CA ASP A 50 8.81 -15.76 -10.11
C ASP A 50 7.40 -15.16 -10.20
N TYR A 51 6.61 -15.25 -9.11
CA TYR A 51 5.27 -14.69 -9.04
C TYR A 51 5.36 -13.16 -9.06
N GLN A 52 5.39 -12.59 -10.26
CA GLN A 52 5.34 -11.15 -10.47
C GLN A 52 3.88 -10.68 -10.35
N SER A 53 3.62 -9.77 -9.41
CA SER A 53 2.38 -9.00 -9.41
C SER A 53 2.46 -8.05 -10.61
N GLU A 54 1.86 -8.41 -11.75
CA GLU A 54 1.86 -7.55 -12.95
C GLU A 54 1.33 -6.13 -12.65
N GLY A 55 0.41 -6.01 -11.67
CA GLY A 55 -0.12 -4.72 -11.20
C GLY A 55 0.74 -3.98 -10.18
N GLY A 56 1.74 -4.63 -9.59
CA GLY A 56 2.56 -4.06 -8.51
C GLY A 56 3.44 -2.91 -9.00
N LEU A 57 4.08 -3.08 -10.16
CA LEU A 57 4.90 -2.04 -10.78
C LEU A 57 4.08 -0.79 -11.08
N ILE A 58 2.90 -0.95 -11.65
CA ILE A 58 2.00 0.15 -12.00
C ILE A 58 1.58 0.92 -10.74
N ARG A 59 1.20 0.23 -9.66
CA ARG A 59 0.83 0.87 -8.38
C ARG A 59 1.97 1.61 -7.72
N VAL A 60 3.20 1.11 -7.83
CA VAL A 60 4.39 1.81 -7.32
C VAL A 60 4.65 3.08 -8.12
N LEU A 61 4.58 3.00 -9.46
CA LEU A 61 4.72 4.19 -10.31
C LEU A 61 3.61 5.23 -10.04
N MET A 62 2.37 4.79 -9.84
CA MET A 62 1.26 5.67 -9.50
C MET A 62 1.45 6.39 -8.16
N ASN A 63 2.12 5.77 -7.18
CA ASN A 63 2.48 6.43 -5.92
C ASN A 63 3.77 7.27 -6.03
N ALA A 64 4.68 6.92 -6.93
CA ALA A 64 5.90 7.67 -7.17
C ALA A 64 5.62 9.06 -7.80
N VAL A 65 4.64 9.17 -8.69
CA VAL A 65 4.22 10.44 -9.31
C VAL A 65 3.85 11.51 -8.28
N PRO A 66 2.86 11.30 -7.38
CA PRO A 66 2.51 12.27 -6.35
C PRO A 66 3.61 12.45 -5.30
N ALA A 67 4.45 11.44 -5.05
CA ALA A 67 5.61 11.57 -4.17
C ALA A 67 6.63 12.56 -4.76
N GLY A 68 6.91 12.46 -6.06
CA GLY A 68 7.74 13.42 -6.78
C GLY A 68 7.13 14.83 -6.78
N LEU A 69 5.83 14.94 -7.06
CA LEU A 69 5.11 16.21 -6.99
C LEU A 69 5.17 16.83 -5.59
N TYR A 70 4.99 16.02 -4.54
CA TYR A 70 5.14 16.47 -3.15
C TYR A 70 6.56 16.98 -2.90
N LEU A 71 7.60 16.22 -3.25
CA LEU A 71 8.98 16.64 -3.01
C LEU A 71 9.36 17.92 -3.74
N VAL A 72 8.76 18.22 -4.90
CA VAL A 72 8.98 19.50 -5.60
C VAL A 72 8.14 20.62 -4.97
N LEU A 73 6.88 20.35 -4.64
CA LEU A 73 5.90 21.37 -4.26
C LEU A 73 5.69 21.52 -2.74
N HIS A 74 6.38 20.73 -1.90
CA HIS A 74 6.22 20.72 -0.44
C HIS A 74 6.35 22.11 0.19
N ARG A 75 7.18 22.99 -0.39
CA ARG A 75 7.35 24.37 0.08
C ARG A 75 6.10 25.23 -0.08
N TYR A 76 5.31 24.99 -1.12
CA TYR A 76 4.09 25.74 -1.43
C TYR A 76 2.86 25.23 -0.68
N LEU A 77 2.89 24.00 -0.16
CA LEU A 77 1.75 23.37 0.52
C LEU A 77 1.48 23.89 1.94
N GLN A 78 2.26 24.86 2.44
CA GLN A 78 2.09 25.53 3.75
C GLN A 78 1.76 24.56 4.92
N LEU A 79 2.49 23.44 4.99
CA LEU A 79 2.28 22.41 6.03
C LEU A 79 3.03 22.74 7.33
N ASN A 80 2.48 22.26 8.45
CA ASN A 80 3.17 22.24 9.73
C ASN A 80 4.43 21.36 9.66
N GLU A 81 5.42 21.62 10.51
CA GLU A 81 6.72 20.94 10.46
C GLU A 81 6.59 19.42 10.68
N ASP A 82 5.72 19.00 11.61
CA ASP A 82 5.48 17.58 11.90
C ASP A 82 4.78 16.86 10.74
N GLU A 83 3.77 17.49 10.14
CA GLU A 83 3.07 16.96 8.96
C GLU A 83 4.03 16.86 7.77
N ARG A 84 4.82 17.90 7.55
CA ARG A 84 5.82 17.94 6.48
C ARG A 84 6.82 16.80 6.61
N ARG A 85 7.31 16.53 7.81
CA ARG A 85 8.22 15.41 8.06
C ARG A 85 7.58 14.07 7.73
N LEU A 86 6.33 13.83 8.14
CA LEU A 86 5.60 12.60 7.85
C LEU A 86 5.47 12.37 6.33
N TRP A 87 4.95 13.37 5.62
CA TRP A 87 4.71 13.27 4.17
C TRP A 87 6.02 13.20 3.38
N TRP A 88 7.09 13.83 3.87
CA TRP A 88 8.41 13.70 3.27
C TRP A 88 8.93 12.26 3.37
N TRP A 89 8.86 11.64 4.55
CA TRP A 89 9.25 10.23 4.71
C TRP A 89 8.40 9.28 3.87
N LEU A 90 7.08 9.49 3.81
CA LEU A 90 6.20 8.71 2.93
C LEU A 90 6.57 8.88 1.45
N SER A 91 6.91 10.09 1.02
CA SER A 91 7.34 10.36 -0.37
C SER A 91 8.68 9.69 -0.70
N VAL A 92 9.63 9.75 0.23
CA VAL A 92 10.93 9.09 0.07
C VAL A 92 10.75 7.57 0.02
N LEU A 93 9.89 7.01 0.88
CA LEU A 93 9.59 5.58 0.90
C LEU A 93 8.94 5.14 -0.42
N ALA A 94 8.01 5.93 -0.95
CA ALA A 94 7.38 5.68 -2.25
C ALA A 94 8.39 5.66 -3.41
N ILE A 95 9.37 6.57 -3.41
CA ILE A 95 10.43 6.59 -4.43
C ILE A 95 11.42 5.43 -4.24
N ALA A 96 11.77 5.11 -3.00
CA ALA A 96 12.63 3.97 -2.68
C ALA A 96 11.99 2.63 -3.11
N CYS A 97 10.67 2.56 -3.19
CA CYS A 97 9.95 1.39 -3.71
C CYS A 97 10.24 1.14 -5.21
N ILE A 98 10.62 2.14 -6.00
CA ILE A 98 10.85 1.98 -7.45
C ILE A 98 11.92 0.91 -7.76
N PRO A 99 13.17 1.00 -7.23
CA PRO A 99 14.15 -0.06 -7.44
C PRO A 99 13.78 -1.39 -6.75
N LEU A 100 13.04 -1.32 -5.64
CA LEU A 100 12.62 -2.52 -4.90
C LEU A 100 11.62 -3.40 -5.68
N VAL A 101 10.81 -2.83 -6.58
CA VAL A 101 9.92 -3.60 -7.46
C VAL A 101 10.69 -4.64 -8.28
N ILE A 102 11.89 -4.29 -8.75
CA ILE A 102 12.71 -5.15 -9.60
C ILE A 102 13.22 -6.37 -8.81
N MET A 103 13.42 -6.22 -7.49
CA MET A 103 13.86 -7.31 -6.62
C MET A 103 12.68 -8.12 -6.04
N SER A 104 11.56 -7.46 -5.71
CA SER A 104 10.38 -8.10 -5.13
C SER A 104 9.10 -7.33 -5.47
N SER A 105 8.42 -7.75 -6.53
CA SER A 105 7.17 -7.12 -6.98
C SER A 105 6.05 -7.25 -5.93
N THR A 106 5.91 -8.39 -5.27
CA THR A 106 4.83 -8.67 -4.32
C THR A 106 4.96 -7.96 -2.97
N ALA A 107 6.18 -7.87 -2.42
CA ALA A 107 6.43 -7.10 -1.19
C ALA A 107 6.18 -5.62 -1.44
N THR A 108 6.68 -5.11 -2.56
CA THR A 108 6.52 -3.71 -2.93
C THR A 108 5.07 -3.36 -3.23
N ASP A 109 4.30 -4.28 -3.80
CA ASP A 109 2.87 -4.13 -4.02
C ASP A 109 2.11 -3.88 -2.70
N ARG A 110 2.41 -4.65 -1.65
CA ARG A 110 1.81 -4.45 -0.31
C ARG A 110 2.18 -3.10 0.29
N VAL A 111 3.43 -2.66 0.13
CA VAL A 111 3.87 -1.35 0.60
C VAL A 111 3.18 -0.23 -0.19
N ALA A 112 3.01 -0.38 -1.50
CA ALA A 112 2.33 0.59 -2.35
C ALA A 112 0.86 0.81 -1.95
N LEU A 113 0.18 -0.22 -1.44
CA LEU A 113 -1.18 -0.10 -0.91
C LEU A 113 -1.23 0.82 0.32
N TYR A 114 -0.24 0.76 1.21
CA TYR A 114 -0.17 1.66 2.37
C TYR A 114 0.22 3.10 1.99
N LEU A 115 0.72 3.32 0.78
CA LEU A 115 1.13 4.63 0.26
C LEU A 115 0.00 5.38 -0.47
N ILE A 116 -1.15 4.73 -0.73
CA ILE A 116 -2.31 5.37 -1.38
C ILE A 116 -2.73 6.71 -0.74
N PRO A 117 -2.73 6.91 0.59
CA PRO A 117 -3.10 8.20 1.19
C PRO A 117 -2.27 9.38 0.67
N LEU A 118 -1.03 9.14 0.22
CA LEU A 118 -0.17 10.16 -0.37
C LEU A 118 -0.75 10.72 -1.67
N GLN A 119 -1.30 9.86 -2.55
CA GLN A 119 -1.98 10.29 -3.78
C GLN A 119 -3.11 11.27 -3.45
N ILE A 120 -4.01 10.88 -2.55
CA ILE A 120 -5.18 11.67 -2.17
C ILE A 120 -4.74 13.01 -1.58
N PHE A 121 -3.77 12.98 -0.67
CA PHE A 121 -3.28 14.18 0.00
C PHE A 121 -2.66 15.20 -0.97
N VAL A 122 -1.80 14.75 -1.88
CA VAL A 122 -1.10 15.62 -2.83
C VAL A 122 -2.09 16.19 -3.84
N PHE A 123 -2.89 15.33 -4.47
CA PHE A 123 -3.82 15.77 -5.52
C PHE A 123 -4.93 16.68 -4.98
N ALA A 124 -5.40 16.48 -3.74
CA ALA A 124 -6.38 17.38 -3.13
C ALA A 124 -5.84 18.79 -2.86
N ARG A 125 -4.53 18.93 -2.62
CA ARG A 125 -3.90 20.22 -2.27
C ARG A 125 -3.25 20.95 -3.43
N LEU A 126 -2.98 20.28 -4.56
CA LEU A 126 -2.42 20.91 -5.76
C LEU A 126 -3.21 22.16 -6.23
N PRO A 127 -4.55 22.17 -6.28
CA PRO A 127 -5.29 23.35 -6.74
C PRO A 127 -5.19 24.55 -5.78
N LEU A 128 -4.87 24.31 -4.49
CA LEU A 128 -4.74 25.34 -3.47
C LEU A 128 -3.43 26.14 -3.60
N ILE A 129 -2.45 25.62 -4.34
CA ILE A 129 -1.17 26.31 -4.59
C ILE A 129 -1.39 27.55 -5.47
N SER A 130 -2.40 27.52 -6.34
CA SER A 130 -2.74 28.65 -7.20
C SER A 130 -3.89 29.46 -6.60
N SER A 131 -3.67 30.76 -6.37
CA SER A 131 -4.74 31.69 -5.99
C SER A 131 -5.67 32.04 -7.17
N ASP A 132 -5.21 31.80 -8.40
CA ASP A 132 -5.93 32.15 -9.61
C ASP A 132 -6.92 31.03 -10.02
N ALA A 133 -8.20 31.39 -10.19
CA ALA A 133 -9.28 30.40 -10.43
C ALA A 133 -9.08 29.62 -11.73
N ARG A 134 -8.57 30.29 -12.78
CA ARG A 134 -8.28 29.65 -14.07
C ARG A 134 -7.22 28.56 -13.94
N TRP A 135 -6.13 28.84 -13.23
CA TRP A 135 -5.04 27.88 -13.01
C TRP A 135 -5.46 26.74 -12.09
N SER A 136 -6.24 27.01 -11.06
CA SER A 136 -6.83 25.98 -10.19
C SER A 136 -7.70 24.99 -10.98
N THR A 137 -8.54 25.49 -11.90
CA THR A 137 -9.34 24.64 -12.81
C THR A 137 -8.48 23.80 -13.74
N VAL A 138 -7.40 24.36 -14.31
CA VAL A 138 -6.47 23.61 -15.17
C VAL A 138 -5.80 22.48 -14.39
N ILE A 139 -5.39 22.73 -13.14
CA ILE A 139 -4.81 21.70 -12.26
C ILE A 139 -5.82 20.59 -11.99
N VAL A 140 -7.06 20.92 -11.62
CA VAL A 140 -8.12 19.92 -11.39
C VAL A 140 -8.37 19.09 -12.65
N LEU A 141 -8.51 19.72 -13.81
CA LEU A 141 -8.66 19.02 -15.08
C LEU A 141 -7.48 18.10 -15.39
N SER A 142 -6.26 18.52 -15.07
CA SER A 142 -5.05 17.71 -15.25
C SER A 142 -5.05 16.47 -14.35
N VAL A 143 -5.49 16.61 -13.09
CA VAL A 143 -5.65 15.47 -12.15
C VAL A 143 -6.73 14.51 -12.63
N VAL A 144 -7.88 15.02 -13.08
CA VAL A 144 -8.96 14.19 -13.64
C VAL A 144 -8.48 13.44 -14.89
N ALA A 145 -7.78 14.13 -15.80
CA ALA A 145 -7.21 13.53 -17.00
C ALA A 145 -6.17 12.45 -16.67
N TYR A 146 -5.33 12.68 -15.65
CA TYR A 146 -4.37 11.68 -15.16
C TYR A 146 -5.08 10.40 -14.70
N TYR A 147 -6.11 10.50 -13.85
CA TYR A 147 -6.84 9.31 -13.40
C TYR A 147 -7.65 8.66 -14.51
N ALA A 148 -8.20 9.44 -15.45
CA ALA A 148 -8.86 8.89 -16.63
C ALA A 148 -7.87 8.06 -17.48
N ALA A 149 -6.65 8.55 -17.69
CA ALA A 149 -5.61 7.81 -18.40
C ALA A 149 -5.22 6.52 -17.66
N VAL A 150 -5.08 6.57 -16.34
CA VAL A 150 -4.83 5.36 -15.52
C VAL A 150 -5.95 4.34 -15.70
N LEU A 151 -7.21 4.78 -15.64
CA LEU A 151 -8.37 3.89 -15.81
C LEU A 151 -8.41 3.28 -17.21
N LEU A 152 -8.08 4.05 -18.25
CA LEU A 152 -7.99 3.55 -19.63
C LEU A 152 -6.89 2.50 -19.78
N VAL A 153 -5.71 2.75 -19.21
CA VAL A 153 -4.62 1.76 -19.20
C VAL A 153 -5.07 0.50 -18.47
N TRP A 154 -5.76 0.63 -17.34
CA TRP A 154 -6.29 -0.51 -16.62
C TRP A 154 -7.32 -1.30 -17.45
N LEU A 155 -8.23 -0.61 -18.14
CA LEU A 155 -9.27 -1.26 -18.94
C LEU A 155 -8.70 -2.04 -20.13
N GLU A 156 -7.72 -1.46 -20.83
CA GLU A 156 -7.15 -2.02 -22.06
C GLU A 156 -6.06 -3.09 -21.78
N PHE A 157 -5.30 -2.94 -20.70
CA PHE A 157 -4.10 -3.77 -20.44
C PHE A 157 -4.18 -4.67 -19.21
N ALA A 158 -5.19 -4.55 -18.35
CA ALA A 158 -5.28 -5.46 -17.20
C ALA A 158 -5.68 -6.87 -17.66
N ALA A 159 -4.88 -7.88 -17.30
CA ALA A 159 -5.12 -9.30 -17.62
C ALA A 159 -6.49 -9.85 -17.14
N HIS A 160 -7.16 -9.16 -16.21
CA HIS A 160 -8.47 -9.53 -15.71
C HIS A 160 -9.59 -8.58 -16.18
N SER A 161 -9.34 -7.64 -17.10
CA SER A 161 -10.34 -6.66 -17.54
C SER A 161 -11.61 -7.33 -18.09
N GLU A 162 -11.45 -8.50 -18.73
CA GLU A 162 -12.56 -9.31 -19.26
C GLU A 162 -13.55 -9.78 -18.18
N ALA A 163 -13.08 -10.01 -16.94
CA ALA A 163 -13.92 -10.42 -15.82
C ALA A 163 -14.74 -9.25 -15.23
N TRP A 164 -14.44 -8.01 -15.64
CA TRP A 164 -15.14 -6.80 -15.21
C TRP A 164 -16.00 -6.18 -16.32
N LEU A 165 -16.10 -6.83 -17.49
CA LEU A 165 -17.08 -6.47 -18.50
C LEU A 165 -18.50 -6.76 -17.96
N PRO A 166 -19.45 -5.83 -18.12
CA PRO A 166 -20.82 -6.03 -17.65
C PRO A 166 -21.46 -7.25 -18.33
N TYR A 167 -22.34 -7.94 -17.58
CA TYR A 167 -23.05 -9.16 -17.98
C TYR A 167 -23.26 -9.26 -19.49
N GLN A 168 -22.50 -10.13 -20.14
CA GLN A 168 -22.76 -10.50 -21.52
C GLN A 168 -24.14 -11.16 -21.56
N LEU A 169 -25.11 -10.48 -22.17
CA LEU A 169 -26.44 -11.04 -22.39
C LEU A 169 -26.27 -12.20 -23.37
N VAL A 170 -26.30 -13.42 -22.84
CA VAL A 170 -26.18 -14.71 -23.58
C VAL A 170 -27.12 -14.79 -24.79
N TRP A 171 -28.17 -13.96 -24.85
CA TRP A 171 -29.17 -13.93 -25.90
C TRP A 171 -28.84 -13.05 -27.13
N LEU A 172 -27.69 -12.36 -27.14
CA LEU A 172 -27.26 -11.49 -28.26
C LEU A 172 -26.04 -12.02 -29.05
N ALA A 173 -25.69 -13.30 -28.88
CA ALA A 173 -24.61 -13.98 -29.61
C ALA A 173 -25.14 -14.93 -30.70
#